data_AF-A0A7S0T287-F1
#
_entry.id   AF-A0A7S0T287-F1
#
_cell.length_a   1.000
_cell.length_b   1.000
_cell.length_c   1.000
_cell.angle_alpha   90.00
_cell.angle_beta   90.00
_cell.angle_gamma   90.00
#
_symmetry.space_group_name_H-M   'P 1'
#
loop_
_entity.id
_entity.type
_entity.pdbx_description
1 polymer ?
#
loop_
_entity_poly.entity_id
_entity_poly.type
_entity_poly.pdbx_seq_one_letter_code
_entity_poly.pdbx_strand_id
1 'polypeptide(L)'
;AGMRTSAEDLQFGRIEVDGKISGGAPKKKRASKETLLQRAIDQRAEVAAAGGEETVAGKKVAEKYSWDAALLRAGGEKVLDDPKLLQKSVKNEARMKKKSQEKWAKRVEFTNEQMASKQKKRKDSLKGRADAKVEKRIEKREKKRNRPGFEGRSQGPINP
;
A
#
# COMPACT_ATOMS: atom_id res chain seq x y z
N ALA A 1 44.22 -3.24 3.38
CA ALA A 1 43.07 -2.72 4.14
C ALA A 1 41.80 -3.21 3.47
N GLY A 2 41.03 -4.09 4.12
CA GLY A 2 39.84 -4.69 3.51
C GLY A 2 38.64 -3.73 3.59
N MET A 3 38.07 -3.37 2.44
CA MET A 3 36.81 -2.64 2.36
C MET A 3 35.69 -3.53 2.91
N ARG A 4 35.14 -3.14 4.06
CA ARG A 4 33.91 -3.72 4.62
C ARG A 4 32.74 -3.17 3.79
N THR A 5 32.23 -3.95 2.84
CA THR A 5 30.95 -3.63 2.17
C THR A 5 29.82 -4.05 3.10
N SER A 6 29.22 -3.08 3.81
CA SER A 6 28.01 -3.31 4.61
C SER A 6 26.84 -3.61 3.67
N ALA A 7 25.92 -4.51 4.03
CA ALA A 7 24.76 -4.85 3.20
C ALA A 7 23.84 -3.65 2.91
N GLU A 8 24.00 -2.57 3.68
CA GLU A 8 23.31 -1.29 3.54
C GLU A 8 23.81 -0.44 2.35
N ASP A 9 25.04 -0.67 1.87
CA ASP A 9 25.64 0.03 0.71
C ASP A 9 25.38 -0.66 -0.64
N LEU A 10 24.73 -1.83 -0.64
CA LEU A 10 24.37 -2.55 -1.85
C LEU A 10 23.05 -2.00 -2.45
N GLN A 11 23.12 -0.82 -3.06
CA GLN A 11 22.03 -0.32 -3.91
C GLN A 11 22.03 -1.06 -5.25
N PHE A 12 21.22 -2.12 -5.35
CA PHE A 12 21.04 -2.87 -6.61
C PHE A 12 20.64 -1.92 -7.75
N GLY A 13 21.54 -1.75 -8.73
CA GLY A 13 21.33 -0.93 -9.93
C GLY A 13 22.17 0.34 -10.03
N ARG A 14 22.90 0.76 -8.98
CA ARG A 14 23.86 1.87 -9.05
C ARG A 14 25.28 1.31 -8.98
N ILE A 15 25.96 1.23 -10.13
CA ILE A 15 27.39 0.91 -10.20
C ILE A 15 28.11 2.24 -10.38
N GLU A 16 28.96 2.58 -9.42
CA GLU A 16 29.77 3.80 -9.46
C GLU A 16 31.17 3.41 -9.99
N VAL A 17 31.45 3.76 -11.24
CA VAL A 17 32.78 3.56 -11.87
C VAL A 17 33.37 4.95 -12.12
N ASP A 18 34.56 5.21 -11.57
CA ASP A 18 35.32 6.46 -11.71
C ASP A 18 34.53 7.75 -11.42
N GLY A 19 33.74 7.76 -10.33
CA GLY A 19 33.00 8.95 -9.88
C GLY A 19 31.88 9.40 -10.83
N LYS A 20 31.61 8.64 -11.90
CA LYS A 20 30.48 8.85 -12.81
C LYS A 20 29.41 7.83 -12.49
N ILE A 21 28.28 8.33 -11.96
CA ILE A 21 27.06 7.54 -11.79
C ILE A 21 26.60 7.10 -13.18
N SER A 22 26.64 5.80 -13.49
CA SER A 22 26.13 5.27 -14.75
C SER A 22 24.59 5.28 -14.74
N GLY A 23 24.00 6.38 -15.20
CA GLY A 23 22.57 6.54 -15.38
C GLY A 23 22.30 7.92 -15.98
N GLY A 24 21.74 7.96 -17.20
CA GLY A 24 21.47 9.23 -17.89
C GLY A 24 20.67 10.23 -17.03
N ALA A 25 20.82 11.52 -17.32
CA ALA A 25 20.17 12.58 -16.54
C ALA A 25 18.64 12.31 -16.37
N PRO A 26 18.09 12.54 -15.17
CA PRO A 26 16.68 12.25 -14.90
C PRO A 26 15.78 13.10 -15.81
N LYS A 27 14.90 12.44 -16.56
CA LYS A 27 13.88 13.14 -17.36
C LYS A 27 13.02 14.00 -16.45
N LYS A 28 12.78 15.26 -16.85
CA LYS A 28 11.90 16.18 -16.12
C LYS A 28 10.52 15.52 -15.93
N LYS A 29 10.03 15.50 -14.69
CA LYS A 29 8.69 15.00 -14.38
C LYS A 29 7.66 15.96 -14.98
N ARG A 30 6.63 15.38 -15.60
CA ARG A 30 5.52 16.17 -16.14
C ARG A 30 4.69 16.78 -15.01
N ALA A 31 4.01 17.88 -15.31
CA ALA A 31 3.04 18.47 -14.40
C ALA A 31 1.92 17.48 -14.04
N SER A 32 1.27 17.66 -12.89
CA SER A 32 0.20 16.78 -12.46
C SER A 32 -1.01 16.90 -13.39
N LYS A 33 -1.81 15.85 -13.54
CA LYS A 33 -2.98 15.87 -14.43
C LYS A 33 -4.04 16.88 -14.00
N GLU A 34 -4.09 17.19 -12.70
CA GLU A 34 -4.93 18.25 -12.14
C GLU A 34 -4.45 19.62 -12.61
N THR A 35 -3.14 19.89 -12.55
CA THR A 35 -2.58 21.16 -13.06
C THR A 35 -2.74 21.30 -14.58
N LEU A 36 -2.62 20.20 -15.33
CA LEU A 36 -2.88 20.20 -16.77
C LEU A 36 -4.36 20.46 -17.07
N LEU A 37 -5.27 19.90 -16.25
CA LEU A 37 -6.70 20.16 -16.38
C LEU A 37 -7.04 21.63 -16.14
N GLN A 38 -6.47 22.24 -15.10
CA GLN A 38 -6.67 23.67 -14.83
C GLN A 38 -6.18 24.52 -16.00
N ARG A 39 -4.95 24.29 -16.48
CA ARG A 39 -4.41 24.99 -17.66
C ARG A 39 -5.30 24.84 -18.90
N ALA A 40 -5.84 23.63 -19.15
CA ALA A 40 -6.74 23.39 -20.28
C ALA A 40 -8.09 24.12 -20.13
N ILE A 41 -8.58 24.30 -18.89
CA ILE A 41 -9.78 25.09 -18.60
C ILE A 41 -9.48 26.57 -18.80
N ASP A 42 -8.36 27.05 -18.26
CA ASP A 42 -7.94 28.45 -18.36
C ASP A 42 -7.75 28.87 -19.82
N GLN A 43 -7.08 28.05 -20.64
CA GLN A 43 -6.92 28.29 -22.08
C GLN A 43 -8.28 28.44 -22.80
N ARG A 44 -9.26 27.59 -22.47
CA ARG A 44 -10.61 27.71 -23.04
C ARG A 44 -11.35 28.93 -22.51
N ALA A 45 -11.16 29.27 -21.24
CA ALA A 45 -11.75 30.46 -20.64
C ALA A 45 -11.20 31.74 -21.28
N GLU A 46 -9.90 31.78 -21.60
CA GLU A 46 -9.28 32.91 -22.30
C GLU A 46 -9.81 33.07 -23.73
N VAL A 47 -9.96 31.97 -24.48
CA VAL A 47 -10.58 32.00 -25.82
C VAL A 47 -12.04 32.46 -25.72
N ALA A 48 -12.78 32.00 -24.71
CA ALA A 48 -14.16 32.43 -24.47
C ALA A 48 -14.23 33.93 -24.08
N ALA A 49 -13.34 34.40 -23.22
CA ALA A 49 -13.24 35.81 -22.81
C ALA A 49 -12.88 36.73 -23.98
N ALA A 50 -12.10 36.24 -24.95
CA ALA A 50 -11.78 36.95 -26.19
C ALA A 50 -12.95 37.02 -27.20
N GLY A 51 -14.14 36.55 -26.83
CA GLY A 51 -15.34 36.56 -27.68
C GLY A 51 -15.66 35.20 -28.31
N GLY A 52 -14.95 34.14 -27.93
CA GLY A 52 -15.12 32.80 -28.49
C GLY A 52 -14.47 32.65 -29.87
N GLU A 53 -14.37 31.41 -30.34
CA GLU A 53 -13.73 31.05 -31.61
C GLU A 53 -14.40 31.66 -32.85
N GLU A 54 -15.59 32.25 -32.71
CA GLU A 54 -16.29 32.92 -33.82
C GLU A 54 -15.75 34.32 -34.10
N THR A 55 -15.20 34.99 -33.08
CA THR A 55 -14.67 36.34 -33.22
C THR A 55 -13.23 36.34 -33.72
N VAL A 56 -12.84 37.40 -34.44
CA VAL A 56 -11.46 37.56 -34.96
C VAL A 56 -10.43 37.57 -33.83
N ALA A 57 -10.77 38.14 -32.67
CA ALA A 57 -9.91 38.15 -31.49
C ALA A 57 -9.76 36.74 -30.88
N GLY A 58 -10.87 36.01 -30.71
CA GLY A 58 -10.83 34.63 -30.21
C GLY A 58 -10.08 33.66 -31.13
N LYS A 59 -10.24 33.79 -32.45
CA LYS A 59 -9.48 33.00 -33.45
C LYS A 59 -7.97 33.19 -33.30
N LYS A 60 -7.50 34.43 -33.15
CA LYS A 60 -6.07 34.72 -32.95
C LYS A 60 -5.50 34.08 -31.68
N VAL A 61 -6.27 34.12 -30.58
CA VAL A 61 -5.86 33.50 -29.31
C VAL A 61 -5.83 31.97 -29.43
N ALA A 62 -6.86 31.38 -30.05
CA ALA A 62 -6.91 29.94 -30.30
C ALA A 62 -5.79 29.47 -31.25
N GLU A 63 -5.50 30.23 -32.30
CA GLU A 63 -4.40 29.98 -33.23
C GLU A 63 -3.05 30.03 -32.53
N LYS A 64 -2.81 31.00 -31.64
CA LYS A 64 -1.58 31.05 -30.86
C LYS A 64 -1.37 29.75 -30.08
N TYR A 65 -2.40 29.31 -29.33
CA TYR A 65 -2.31 28.08 -28.56
C TYR A 65 -2.15 26.83 -29.43
N SER A 66 -2.78 26.78 -30.60
CA SER A 66 -2.66 25.65 -31.52
C SER A 66 -1.28 25.57 -32.16
N TRP A 67 -0.69 26.72 -32.54
CA TRP A 67 0.69 26.80 -33.05
C TRP A 67 1.72 26.43 -32.00
N ASP A 68 1.58 26.94 -30.78
CA ASP A 68 2.47 26.58 -29.66
C ASP A 68 2.42 25.07 -29.41
N ALA A 69 1.22 24.49 -29.38
CA ALA A 69 1.04 23.05 -29.19
C ALA A 69 1.59 22.23 -30.39
N ALA A 70 1.48 22.72 -31.62
CA ALA A 70 2.04 22.08 -32.80
C ALA A 70 3.58 22.07 -32.77
N LEU A 71 4.20 23.18 -32.38
CA LEU A 71 5.65 23.28 -32.23
C LEU A 71 6.18 22.33 -31.15
N LEU A 72 5.51 22.26 -29.99
CA LEU A 72 5.86 21.33 -28.93
C LEU A 72 5.73 19.85 -29.37
N ARG A 73 4.67 19.52 -30.11
CA ARG A 73 4.48 18.18 -30.68
C ARG A 73 5.56 17.85 -31.72
N ALA A 74 5.91 18.79 -32.59
CA ALA A 74 7.00 18.64 -33.56
C ALA A 74 8.36 18.46 -32.88
N GLY A 75 8.57 19.13 -31.73
CA GLY A 75 9.72 18.93 -30.85
C GLY A 75 9.73 17.58 -30.10
N GLY A 76 8.72 16.72 -30.29
CA GLY A 76 8.62 15.40 -29.66
C GLY A 76 7.99 15.40 -28.26
N GLU A 77 7.48 16.55 -27.79
CA GLU A 77 6.77 16.61 -26.51
C GLU A 77 5.33 16.11 -26.64
N LYS A 78 4.90 15.26 -25.69
CA LYS A 78 3.51 14.76 -25.66
C LYS A 78 2.63 15.80 -24.97
N VAL A 79 2.01 16.67 -25.75
CA VAL A 79 1.06 17.68 -25.28
C VAL A 79 -0.26 17.02 -24.85
N LEU A 80 -0.74 17.36 -23.64
CA LEU A 80 -1.98 16.87 -23.05
C LEU A 80 -2.87 18.08 -22.68
N ASP A 81 -3.72 18.47 -23.61
CA ASP A 81 -4.52 19.71 -23.61
C ASP A 81 -6.04 19.46 -23.57
N ASP A 82 -6.50 18.23 -23.83
CA ASP A 82 -7.94 17.90 -23.83
C ASP A 82 -8.56 17.84 -22.41
N PRO A 83 -9.47 18.76 -22.03
CA PRO A 83 -10.01 18.81 -20.67
C PRO A 83 -10.89 17.59 -20.35
N LYS A 84 -11.65 17.08 -21.32
CA LYS A 84 -12.51 15.90 -21.12
C LYS A 84 -11.69 14.65 -20.81
N LEU A 85 -10.57 14.46 -21.50
CA LEU A 85 -9.67 13.32 -21.26
C LEU A 85 -8.89 13.48 -19.96
N LEU A 86 -8.44 14.69 -19.64
CA LEU A 86 -7.76 15.00 -18.38
C LEU A 86 -8.68 14.74 -17.18
N GLN A 87 -9.94 15.18 -17.21
CA GLN A 87 -10.92 14.89 -16.16
C GLN A 87 -11.12 13.38 -15.96
N LYS A 88 -11.29 12.62 -17.06
CA LYS A 88 -11.41 11.15 -16.98
C LYS A 88 -10.17 10.52 -16.37
N SER A 89 -8.98 11.02 -16.72
CA SER A 89 -7.74 10.49 -16.17
C SER A 89 -7.59 10.79 -14.68
N VAL A 90 -7.92 12.01 -14.22
CA VAL A 90 -7.90 12.37 -12.80
C VAL A 90 -8.84 11.47 -12.01
N LYS A 91 -10.08 11.28 -12.51
CA LYS A 91 -11.06 10.37 -11.89
C LYS A 91 -10.56 8.93 -11.85
N ASN A 92 -9.91 8.45 -12.92
CA ASN A 92 -9.35 7.11 -12.95
C ASN A 92 -8.22 6.94 -11.91
N GLU A 93 -7.33 7.92 -11.79
CA GLU A 93 -6.26 7.90 -10.78
C GLU A 93 -6.81 7.86 -9.36
N ALA A 94 -7.81 8.70 -9.05
CA ALA A 94 -8.49 8.69 -7.77
C ALA A 94 -9.12 7.32 -7.47
N ARG A 95 -9.80 6.72 -8.46
CA ARG A 95 -10.38 5.38 -8.35
C ARG A 95 -9.32 4.30 -8.10
N MET A 96 -8.19 4.37 -8.80
CA MET A 96 -7.10 3.40 -8.62
C MET A 96 -6.44 3.54 -7.24
N LYS A 97 -6.25 4.77 -6.75
CA LYS A 97 -5.78 5.04 -5.39
C LYS A 97 -6.73 4.46 -4.35
N LYS A 98 -8.03 4.69 -4.49
CA LYS A 98 -9.06 4.11 -3.59
C LYS A 98 -9.01 2.57 -3.58
N LYS A 99 -8.99 1.93 -4.76
CA LYS A 99 -8.86 0.47 -4.86
C LYS A 99 -7.56 -0.05 -4.23
N SER A 100 -6.46 0.68 -4.38
CA SER A 100 -5.20 0.32 -3.75
C SER A 100 -5.31 0.41 -2.22
N GLN A 101 -5.85 1.51 -1.69
CA GLN A 101 -6.07 1.71 -0.26
C GLN A 101 -6.94 0.59 0.34
N GLU A 102 -8.07 0.27 -0.29
CA GLU A 102 -8.95 -0.83 0.14
C GLU A 102 -8.23 -2.19 0.14
N LYS A 103 -7.44 -2.49 -0.89
CA LYS A 103 -6.65 -3.73 -0.94
C LYS A 103 -5.61 -3.79 0.16
N TRP A 104 -4.96 -2.67 0.47
CA TRP A 104 -3.97 -2.61 1.54
C TRP A 104 -4.62 -2.76 2.91
N ALA A 105 -5.77 -2.11 3.15
CA ALA A 105 -6.55 -2.29 4.37
C ALA A 105 -6.93 -3.76 4.59
N LYS A 106 -7.50 -4.42 3.56
CA LYS A 106 -7.85 -5.85 3.60
C LYS A 106 -6.64 -6.76 3.89
N ARG A 107 -5.46 -6.44 3.36
CA ARG A 107 -4.23 -7.21 3.63
C ARG A 107 -3.78 -7.07 5.08
N VAL A 108 -3.90 -5.87 5.65
CA VAL A 108 -3.58 -5.61 7.05
C VAL A 108 -4.56 -6.35 7.96
N GLU A 109 -5.87 -6.23 7.70
CA GLU A 109 -6.92 -6.96 8.43
C GLU A 109 -6.69 -8.47 8.39
N PHE A 110 -6.50 -9.04 7.21
CA PHE A 110 -6.23 -10.46 7.05
C PHE A 110 -4.98 -10.90 7.83
N THR A 111 -3.92 -10.10 7.79
CA THR A 111 -2.68 -10.39 8.53
C THR A 111 -2.92 -10.39 10.04
N ASN A 112 -3.68 -9.41 10.54
CA ASN A 112 -4.05 -9.30 11.95
C ASN A 112 -4.92 -10.47 12.40
N GLU A 113 -5.91 -10.87 11.60
CA GLU A 113 -6.76 -12.05 11.86
C GLU A 113 -5.94 -13.34 11.89
N GLN A 114 -5.00 -13.52 10.96
CA GLN A 114 -4.11 -14.67 10.94
C GLN A 114 -3.21 -14.71 12.18
N MET A 115 -2.67 -13.57 12.61
CA MET A 115 -1.89 -13.48 13.85
C MET A 115 -2.76 -13.80 15.07
N ALA A 116 -3.95 -13.20 15.16
CA ALA A 116 -4.87 -13.40 16.27
C ALA A 116 -5.34 -14.86 16.37
N SER A 117 -5.67 -15.50 15.24
CA SER A 117 -6.09 -16.90 15.21
C SER A 117 -4.97 -17.86 15.63
N LYS A 118 -3.72 -17.62 15.20
CA LYS A 118 -2.55 -18.38 15.67
C LYS A 118 -2.32 -18.21 17.17
N GLN A 119 -2.43 -16.98 17.68
CA GLN A 119 -2.30 -16.72 19.11
C GLN A 119 -3.43 -17.37 19.92
N LYS A 120 -4.67 -17.34 19.43
CA LYS A 120 -5.81 -18.04 20.04
C LYS A 120 -5.55 -19.55 20.13
N LYS A 121 -5.17 -20.19 19.02
CA LYS A 121 -4.80 -21.62 19.00
C LYS A 121 -3.69 -21.95 20.00
N ARG A 122 -2.68 -21.09 20.14
CA ARG A 122 -1.62 -21.26 21.13
C ARG A 122 -2.14 -21.16 22.55
N LYS A 123 -2.97 -20.16 22.86
CA LYS A 123 -3.61 -20.00 24.19
C LYS A 123 -4.46 -21.20 24.55
N ASP A 124 -5.28 -21.68 23.61
CA ASP A 124 -6.15 -22.83 23.82
C ASP A 124 -5.33 -24.12 24.05
N SER A 125 -4.25 -24.32 23.28
CA SER A 125 -3.34 -25.46 23.48
C SER A 125 -2.61 -25.41 24.83
N LEU A 126 -2.14 -24.23 25.25
CA LEU A 126 -1.51 -24.05 26.56
C LEU A 126 -2.48 -24.29 27.70
N LYS A 127 -3.72 -23.79 27.58
CA LYS A 127 -4.80 -24.05 28.54
C LYS A 127 -5.11 -25.55 28.62
N GLY A 128 -5.30 -26.22 27.49
CA GLY A 128 -5.53 -27.67 27.45
C GLY A 128 -4.39 -28.48 28.08
N ARG A 129 -3.12 -28.06 27.91
CA ARG A 129 -1.98 -28.68 28.60
C ARG A 129 -1.99 -28.45 30.10
N ALA A 130 -2.44 -27.28 30.56
CA ALA A 130 -2.57 -26.99 31.99
C ALA A 130 -3.71 -27.82 32.60
N ASP A 131 -4.87 -27.84 31.95
CA ASP A 131 -6.05 -28.59 32.39
C ASP A 131 -5.75 -30.10 32.45
N ALA A 132 -5.11 -30.66 31.41
CA ALA A 132 -4.71 -32.07 31.41
C ALA A 132 -3.69 -32.44 32.51
N LYS A 133 -2.85 -31.48 32.95
CA LYS A 133 -1.96 -31.70 34.11
C LYS A 133 -2.75 -31.72 35.42
N VAL A 134 -3.76 -30.86 35.54
CA VAL A 134 -4.65 -30.84 36.71
C VAL A 134 -5.48 -32.12 36.76
N GLU A 135 -6.10 -32.52 35.65
CA GLU A 135 -6.88 -33.75 35.52
C GLU A 135 -6.06 -34.99 35.87
N LYS A 136 -4.84 -35.14 35.33
CA LYS A 136 -3.93 -36.24 35.71
C LYS A 136 -3.58 -36.25 37.20
N ARG A 137 -3.51 -35.09 37.86
CA ARG A 137 -3.29 -35.02 39.32
C ARG A 137 -4.53 -35.49 40.08
N ILE A 138 -5.72 -35.10 39.61
CA ILE A 138 -7.01 -35.54 40.16
C ILE A 138 -7.16 -37.06 39.98
N GLU A 139 -7.01 -37.59 38.76
CA GLU A 139 -7.08 -39.03 38.47
C GLU A 139 -6.13 -39.86 39.35
N LYS A 140 -4.88 -39.41 39.52
CA LYS A 140 -3.92 -40.10 40.41
C LYS A 140 -4.38 -40.06 41.87
N ARG A 141 -4.96 -38.95 42.34
CA ARG A 141 -5.51 -38.82 43.69
C ARG A 141 -6.68 -39.77 43.88
N GLU A 142 -7.61 -39.83 42.94
CA GLU A 142 -8.78 -40.72 42.98
C GLU A 142 -8.40 -42.20 42.88
N LYS A 143 -7.45 -42.56 42.00
CA LYS A 143 -6.95 -43.93 41.89
C LYS A 143 -6.26 -44.40 43.17
N LYS A 144 -5.50 -43.53 43.85
CA LYS A 144 -4.91 -43.84 45.16
C LYS A 144 -5.99 -44.07 46.22
N ARG A 145 -7.05 -43.26 46.25
CA ARG A 145 -8.18 -43.41 47.18
C ARG A 145 -8.96 -44.70 46.97
N ASN A 146 -9.19 -45.08 45.71
CA ASN A 146 -10.02 -46.24 45.35
C ASN A 146 -9.26 -47.57 45.31
N ARG A 147 -7.93 -47.58 45.51
CA ARG A 147 -7.12 -48.81 45.48
C ARG A 147 -7.42 -49.65 46.73
N PRO A 148 -7.96 -50.88 46.59
CA PRO A 148 -8.19 -51.74 47.74
C PRO A 148 -6.84 -52.21 48.30
N GLY A 149 -6.55 -51.84 49.54
CA GLY A 149 -5.39 -52.27 50.32
C GLY A 149 -5.82 -52.85 51.66
N PHE A 150 -4.84 -53.17 52.52
CA PHE A 150 -4.99 -53.88 53.80
C PHE A 150 -6.01 -53.23 54.78
N GLU A 151 -6.26 -51.92 54.69
CA GLU A 151 -7.18 -51.16 55.56
C GLU A 151 -8.49 -50.70 54.89
N GLY A 152 -8.75 -51.10 53.64
CA GLY A 152 -9.95 -50.66 52.89
C GLY A 152 -9.84 -49.26 52.25
N ARG A 153 -10.95 -48.72 51.72
CA ARG A 153 -10.96 -47.43 50.99
C ARG A 153 -10.89 -46.24 51.96
N SER A 154 -9.97 -45.32 51.71
CA SER A 154 -9.81 -44.06 52.47
C SER A 154 -10.97 -43.07 52.22
N GLN A 155 -11.68 -42.67 53.29
CA GLN A 155 -12.83 -41.73 53.26
C GLN A 155 -12.50 -40.29 53.70
N GLY A 156 -11.22 -39.91 53.82
CA GLY A 156 -10.82 -38.59 54.32
C GLY A 156 -11.24 -37.42 53.39
N PRO A 157 -11.61 -36.24 53.94
CA PRO A 157 -12.09 -35.10 53.18
C PRO A 157 -11.01 -34.46 52.30
N ILE A 158 -11.43 -33.95 51.14
CA ILE A 158 -10.57 -33.33 50.13
C ILE A 158 -10.30 -31.88 50.53
N ASN A 159 -9.05 -31.52 50.81
CA ASN A 159 -8.64 -30.12 50.89
C ASN A 159 -8.49 -29.56 49.45
N PRO A 160 -9.01 -28.35 49.17
CA PRO A 160 -9.06 -27.78 47.82
C PRO A 160 -7.66 -27.58 47.20
#